data_AF-A0A950SU55-F1
#
_entry.id   AF-A0A950SU55-F1
#
_cell.length_a   1.000
_cell.length_b   1.000
_cell.length_c   1.000
_cell.angle_alpha   90.00
_cell.angle_beta   90.00
_cell.angle_gamma   90.00
#
_symmetry.space_group_name_H-M   'P 1'
#
loop_
_entity.id
_entity.type
_entity.pdbx_description
1 polymer ?
#
loop_
_entity_poly.entity_id
_entity_poly.type
_entity_poly.pdbx_seq_one_letter_code
_entity_poly.pdbx_strand_id
1 'polypeptide(L)' 'MPLNIFGASLGTGRTHGLRHIIEGALQASGRAGSRPVKDAKVSFVAASAPMVTGTTFIFVREPY' A
#
# COMPACT_ATOMS: atom_id res chain seq x y z
N MET A 1 -14.49 1.11 -0.17
CA MET A 1 -13.07 0.84 -0.47
C MET A 1 -12.21 1.37 0.67
N PRO A 2 -11.45 0.52 1.37
CA PRO A 2 -10.54 0.95 2.42
C PRO A 2 -9.34 1.74 1.84
N LEU A 3 -9.00 2.88 2.45
CA LEU A 3 -7.93 3.77 1.99
C LEU A 3 -6.99 4.09 3.15
N ASN A 4 -5.68 4.01 2.91
CA ASN A 4 -4.65 4.43 3.88
C ASN A 4 -4.84 3.83 5.29
N ILE A 5 -5.12 2.52 5.37
CA ILE A 5 -5.46 1.80 6.62
C ILE A 5 -4.36 1.91 7.67
N PHE A 6 -3.11 2.08 7.25
CA PHE A 6 -1.99 2.32 8.15
C PHE A 6 -1.89 3.77 8.66
N GLY A 7 -2.68 4.72 8.16
CA GLY A 7 -2.67 6.13 8.55
C GLY A 7 -1.88 7.07 7.62
N ALA A 8 -1.22 6.54 6.58
CA ALA A 8 -0.46 7.34 5.61
C ALA A 8 0.59 8.28 6.24
N SER A 9 0.95 9.34 5.53
CA SER A 9 1.93 10.33 5.99
C SER A 9 1.48 11.06 7.27
N LEU A 10 0.17 11.21 7.48
CA LEU A 10 -0.37 11.93 8.65
C LEU A 10 -0.31 11.09 9.93
N GLY A 11 -0.61 9.78 9.85
CA GLY A 11 -0.63 8.89 11.00
C GLY A 11 0.70 8.21 11.30
N THR A 12 1.60 8.13 10.31
CA THR A 12 2.84 7.35 10.45
C THR A 12 4.12 8.06 10.04
N GLY A 13 4.02 9.31 9.61
CA GLY A 13 5.15 10.09 9.12
C GLY A 13 5.47 9.82 7.64
N ARG A 14 6.32 10.68 7.08
CA ARG A 14 6.58 10.76 5.64
C ARG A 14 7.93 10.12 5.28
N THR A 15 7.88 8.97 4.61
CA THR A 15 9.06 8.26 4.08
C THR A 15 9.03 8.18 2.55
N HIS A 16 8.78 9.32 1.89
CA HIS A 16 8.80 9.43 0.41
C HIS A 16 7.95 8.38 -0.32
N GLY A 17 6.75 8.08 0.18
CA GLY A 17 5.84 7.12 -0.47
C GLY A 17 6.15 5.64 -0.22
N LEU A 18 7.34 5.29 0.27
CA LEU A 18 7.76 3.89 0.49
C LEU A 18 6.78 3.10 1.37
N ARG A 19 6.24 3.75 2.40
CA ARG A 19 5.31 3.11 3.33
C ARG A 19 3.97 2.75 2.70
N HIS A 20 3.53 3.48 1.67
CA HIS A 20 2.36 3.13 0.89
C HIS A 20 2.61 1.87 0.05
N ILE A 21 3.82 1.72 -0.51
CA ILE A 21 4.23 0.55 -1.29
C ILE A 21 4.25 -0.70 -0.40
N ILE A 22 4.90 -0.60 0.77
CA ILE A 22 4.97 -1.69 1.75
C ILE A 22 3.56 -2.10 2.21
N GLU A 23 2.71 -1.15 2.58
CA GLU A 23 1.35 -1.47 3.01
C GLU A 23 0.55 -2.14 1.89
N GLY A 24 0.64 -1.66 0.64
CA GLY A 24 -0.08 -2.27 -0.47
C GLY A 24 0.33 -3.73 -0.72
N ALA A 25 1.62 -4.02 -0.63
CA ALA A 25 2.13 -5.38 -0.71
C ALA A 25 1.67 -6.25 0.48
N LEU A 26 1.67 -5.72 1.69
CA LEU A 26 1.20 -6.43 2.89
C LEU A 26 -0.31 -6.72 2.85
N GLN A 27 -1.11 -5.79 2.34
CA GLN A 27 -2.56 -5.98 2.21
C GLN A 27 -2.89 -7.03 1.15
N ALA A 28 -2.31 -6.93 -0.05
CA ALA A 28 -2.53 -7.93 -1.12
C ALA A 28 -2.03 -9.34 -0.73
N SER A 29 -0.92 -9.43 0.01
CA SER A 29 -0.40 -10.71 0.52
C SER A 29 -1.15 -11.24 1.74
N GLY A 30 -2.07 -10.47 2.35
CA GLY A 30 -2.75 -10.84 3.59
C GLY A 30 -1.85 -10.86 4.83
N ARG A 31 -0.71 -10.16 4.78
CA ARG A 31 0.29 -10.07 5.85
C ARG A 31 0.24 -8.75 6.62
N ALA A 32 -0.84 -8.00 6.52
CA ALA A 32 -1.02 -6.70 7.18
C ALA A 32 -1.25 -6.77 8.70
N GLY A 33 -1.04 -7.93 9.33
CA GLY A 33 -1.09 -8.11 10.79
C GLY A 33 -2.49 -7.84 11.35
N SER A 34 -2.59 -6.92 12.32
CA SER A 34 -3.84 -6.56 13.01
C SER A 34 -4.78 -5.64 12.21
N ARG A 35 -4.36 -5.18 11.03
CA ARG A 35 -5.14 -4.29 10.16
C ARG A 35 -5.46 -4.90 8.78
N PRO A 36 -5.85 -6.18 8.68
CA PRO A 36 -6.10 -6.79 7.39
C PRO A 36 -7.38 -6.21 6.79
N VAL A 37 -7.32 -5.81 5.52
CA VAL A 37 -8.54 -5.66 4.72
C VAL A 37 -9.03 -7.06 4.36
N LYS A 38 -10.24 -7.39 4.80
CA LYS A 38 -10.84 -8.70 4.55
C LYS A 38 -10.93 -8.97 3.05
N ASP A 39 -10.47 -10.15 2.63
CA ASP A 39 -10.50 -10.62 1.25
C ASP A 39 -9.78 -9.71 0.21
N ALA A 40 -8.78 -8.95 0.65
CA ALA A 40 -7.98 -8.11 -0.25
C ALA A 40 -7.12 -8.96 -1.21
N LYS A 41 -7.56 -9.07 -2.47
CA LYS A 41 -6.83 -9.75 -3.56
C LYS A 41 -5.99 -8.80 -4.41
N VAL A 42 -6.39 -7.52 -4.45
CA VAL A 42 -5.75 -6.46 -5.25
C VAL A 42 -5.57 -5.24 -4.36
N SER A 43 -4.39 -4.63 -4.42
CA SER A 43 -4.11 -3.35 -3.77
C SER A 43 -3.56 -2.35 -4.77
N PHE A 44 -4.10 -1.14 -4.75
CA PHE A 44 -3.64 -0.01 -5.55
C PHE A 44 -2.84 0.95 -4.67
N VAL A 45 -1.66 1.35 -5.15
CA VAL A 45 -0.79 2.28 -4.44
C VAL A 45 -0.34 3.37 -5.40
N ALA A 46 -0.67 4.63 -5.10
CA ALA A 46 -0.04 5.79 -5.72
C ALA A 46 0.99 6.36 -4.75
N ALA A 47 2.25 6.45 -5.17
CA ALA A 47 3.35 6.96 -4.39
C ALA A 47 4.22 7.90 -5.23
N SER A 48 4.76 8.93 -4.59
CA SER A 48 5.72 9.84 -5.21
C SER A 48 6.94 9.94 -4.32
N ALA A 49 8.12 9.79 -4.92
CA ALA A 49 9.41 9.92 -4.26
C ALA A 49 10.30 10.84 -5.10
N PRO A 50 11.34 11.45 -4.51
CA PRO A 50 12.23 12.36 -5.25
C PRO A 50 12.87 11.75 -6.51
N MET A 51 13.03 10.43 -6.57
CA MET A 51 13.56 9.71 -7.74
C MET A 51 12.50 9.27 -8.76
N VAL A 52 11.21 9.31 -8.40
CA VAL A 52 10.13 8.87 -9.30
C VAL A 52 8.93 9.82 -9.22
N THR A 53 8.70 10.55 -10.31
CA THR A 53 7.61 11.52 -10.43
C THR A 53 6.30 10.76 -10.67
N GLY A 54 5.53 10.53 -9.61
CA GLY A 54 4.20 9.92 -9.67
C GLY A 54 4.22 8.48 -10.17
N THR A 55 4.47 7.53 -9.28
CA THR A 55 4.47 6.10 -9.59
C THR A 55 3.27 5.41 -8.98
N THR A 56 2.70 4.50 -9.76
CA THR A 56 1.58 3.67 -9.32
C THR A 56 1.97 2.22 -9.34
N PHE A 57 1.64 1.48 -8.28
CA PHE A 57 1.81 0.05 -8.16
C PHE A 57 0.45 -0.62 -8.00
N ILE A 58 0.28 -1.75 -8.70
CA ILE A 58 -0.84 -2.64 -8.49
C ILE A 58 -0.26 -3.96 -8.00
N PHE A 59 -0.63 -4.34 -6.78
CA PHE A 59 -0.27 -5.63 -6.21
C PHE A 59 -1.45 -6.57 -6.35
N VAL A 60 -1.22 -7.75 -6.93
CA VAL A 60 -2.21 -8.81 -7.09
C VAL A 60 -1.69 -10.06 -6.38
N ARG A 61 -2.56 -10.73 -5.61
CA ARG A 61 -2.19 -11.93 -4.85
C ARG A 61 -1.79 -13.11 -5.76
N GLU A 62 -2.53 -13.31 -6.84
CA GLU A 62 -2.32 -14.39 -7.80
C GLU A 62 -2.08 -13.77 -9.17
N PRO A 63 -0.92 -14.02 -9.81
CA PRO A 63 -0.71 -13.64 -11.20
C PRO A 63 -1.60 -14.48 -12.11
N TYR A 64 -2.18 -13.85 -13.14
CA TYR A 64 -3.02 -14.49 -14.15
C TYR A 64 -2.20 -15.42 -15.06
#